data_AF-A0A7S1CTE2-F1
#
_entry.id   AF-A0A7S1CTE2-F1
#
_cell.length_a   1.000
_cell.length_b   1.000
_cell.length_c   1.000
_cell.angle_alpha   90.00
_cell.angle_beta   90.00
_cell.angle_gamma   90.00
#
_symmetry.space_group_name_H-M   'P 1'
#
loop_
_entity.id
_entity.type
_entity.pdbx_description
1 polymer ?
#
loop_
_entity_poly.entity_id
_entity_poly.type
_entity_poly.pdbx_seq_one_letter_code
_entity_poly.pdbx_strand_id
1 'polypeptide(L)'
;MPLLNDVLPGLRLQETAVTRDMPPAARASNINQVVLWLLSALTRQHGDHSARSGLALFVKNAHKMDSASMRLFATLRSSPFVVIFMSISGAESGLLLDMITDDGAGEEEGTFRLSLGPVSRSAVAHIISHVTKVASVAPTIVEVVHTRSLGVPLFATHLAKMLVDDGTCAEVHGTLSVAPGRTLDITALPASMQGFMTAAFDKLSAEDQFVLRLCSVAGTIVTSAMIVELRSRVDAALAATGEVVASTADAASVTASLRRLDVAGFLRHVSTTRVLRDSHGRAIVRLALKVTARTHSGVGVDVDAFADVAGPTAPDCYSFSSLSAQELVYNGIPYEAQQRIHAAVASWIDSMCAGAGSPEACASLRAELLPERAHHWSRTTDVREATTLLEAAATLALRQYAVPVAVRLAEQLVAEDRAPVFARVELPAARKGFWHARLAELHADGDNVVAAREHATMALQMLGAPLPDMLTLKSVTATRLVAACCTCCAEGSDMKLARAVGDAVDGAADARAPSHGRSIDEADQE
;
A
#
# COMPACT_ATOMS: atom_id res chain seq x y z
N MET A 1 10.29 -15.00 16.80
CA MET A 1 9.86 -13.66 17.25
C MET A 1 10.49 -12.53 16.43
N PRO A 2 11.82 -12.45 16.17
CA PRO A 2 12.41 -11.34 15.41
C PRO A 2 11.77 -11.09 14.03
N LEU A 3 11.33 -12.16 13.37
CA LEU A 3 10.57 -12.12 12.11
C LEU A 3 9.30 -11.25 12.15
N LEU A 4 8.73 -10.98 13.33
CA LEU A 4 7.59 -10.06 13.45
C LEU A 4 7.93 -8.63 13.06
N ASN A 5 9.21 -8.23 13.07
CA ASN A 5 9.63 -6.92 12.60
C ASN A 5 9.24 -6.66 11.13
N ASP A 6 9.13 -7.71 10.30
CA ASP A 6 8.79 -7.55 8.89
C ASP A 6 7.29 -7.26 8.68
N VAL A 7 6.45 -7.59 9.66
CA VAL A 7 4.99 -7.36 9.64
C VAL A 7 4.60 -6.19 10.54
N LEU A 8 5.33 -6.02 11.64
CA LEU A 8 5.14 -5.02 12.69
C LEU A 8 6.50 -4.34 12.98
N PRO A 9 6.98 -3.46 12.09
CA PRO A 9 8.31 -2.83 12.20
C PRO A 9 8.51 -2.05 13.51
N GLY A 10 7.43 -1.62 14.16
CA GLY A 10 7.47 -0.95 15.46
C GLY A 10 7.95 -1.81 16.64
N LEU A 11 7.99 -3.15 16.52
CA LEU A 11 8.39 -4.04 17.62
C LEU A 11 9.89 -4.03 17.92
N ARG A 12 10.72 -3.70 16.93
CA ARG A 12 12.19 -3.52 17.07
C ARG A 12 12.90 -4.67 17.79
N LEU A 13 12.48 -5.90 17.51
CA LEU A 13 13.08 -7.09 18.12
C LEU A 13 14.48 -7.33 17.54
N GLN A 14 15.45 -7.71 18.35
CA GLN A 14 16.81 -7.95 17.86
C GLN A 14 16.86 -9.21 16.97
N GLU A 15 17.43 -9.08 15.76
CA GLU A 15 17.68 -10.22 14.87
C GLU A 15 18.75 -11.16 15.46
N THR A 16 18.46 -12.45 15.44
CA THR A 16 19.41 -13.53 15.75
C THR A 16 20.25 -13.88 14.52
N ALA A 17 21.37 -14.61 14.68
CA ALA A 17 22.15 -15.11 13.55
C ALA A 17 21.25 -15.90 12.56
N VAL A 18 20.40 -16.78 13.08
CA VAL A 18 19.45 -17.59 12.28
C VAL A 18 18.48 -16.72 11.47
N THR A 19 17.94 -15.65 12.05
CA THR A 19 16.94 -14.81 11.37
C THR A 19 17.61 -13.86 10.36
N ARG A 20 18.81 -13.36 10.68
CA ARG A 20 19.63 -12.54 9.80
C ARG A 20 20.06 -13.26 8.53
N ASP A 21 20.48 -14.51 8.65
CA ASP A 21 21.03 -15.30 7.54
C ASP A 21 19.97 -16.17 6.85
N MET A 22 18.69 -16.00 7.22
CA MET A 22 17.58 -16.78 6.70
C MET A 22 17.32 -16.47 5.22
N PRO A 23 17.30 -17.47 4.32
CA PRO A 23 16.92 -17.26 2.93
C PRO A 23 15.51 -16.66 2.81
N PRO A 24 15.23 -15.75 1.84
CA PRO A 24 13.96 -15.02 1.77
C PRO A 24 12.71 -15.91 1.75
N ALA A 25 12.70 -16.99 0.97
CA ALA A 25 11.58 -17.93 0.93
C ALA A 25 11.34 -18.62 2.29
N ALA A 26 12.41 -19.03 2.97
CA ALA A 26 12.33 -19.60 4.32
C ALA A 26 11.86 -18.54 5.33
N ARG A 27 12.31 -17.29 5.19
CA ARG A 27 11.89 -16.17 6.04
C ARG A 27 10.40 -15.91 5.94
N ALA A 28 9.86 -15.83 4.73
CA ALA A 28 8.42 -15.66 4.50
C ALA A 28 7.59 -16.83 5.06
N SER A 29 8.04 -18.07 4.85
CA SER A 29 7.39 -19.25 5.43
C SER A 29 7.35 -19.18 6.96
N ASN A 30 8.46 -18.81 7.61
CA ASN A 30 8.51 -18.69 9.06
C ASN A 30 7.71 -17.48 9.58
N ILE A 31 7.64 -16.36 8.85
CA ILE A 31 6.75 -15.24 9.19
C ILE A 31 5.30 -15.71 9.23
N ASN A 32 4.85 -16.44 8.21
CA ASN A 32 3.50 -16.99 8.17
C ASN A 32 3.22 -17.88 9.38
N GLN A 33 4.14 -18.77 9.74
CA GLN A 33 4.02 -19.62 10.93
C GLN A 33 3.91 -18.81 12.23
N VAL A 34 4.72 -17.76 12.38
CA VAL A 34 4.67 -16.89 13.57
C VAL A 34 3.37 -16.10 13.63
N VAL A 35 2.88 -15.57 12.51
CA VAL A 35 1.59 -14.86 12.45
C VAL A 35 0.43 -15.81 12.78
N LEU A 36 0.43 -17.02 12.22
CA LEU A 36 -0.57 -18.05 12.54
C LEU A 36 -0.53 -18.46 14.01
N TRP A 37 0.66 -18.60 14.58
CA TRP A 37 0.85 -18.86 16.00
C TRP A 37 0.27 -17.72 16.86
N LEU A 38 0.53 -16.47 16.50
CA LEU A 38 0.02 -15.30 17.21
C LEU A 38 -1.52 -15.23 17.14
N LEU A 39 -2.10 -15.39 15.95
CA LEU A 39 -3.54 -15.41 15.76
C LEU A 39 -4.20 -16.56 16.53
N SER A 40 -3.57 -17.73 16.53
CA SER A 40 -4.01 -18.87 17.33
C SER A 40 -3.92 -18.59 18.83
N ALA A 41 -2.87 -17.91 19.30
CA ALA A 41 -2.73 -17.53 20.70
C ALA A 41 -3.83 -16.53 21.13
N LEU A 42 -4.17 -15.56 20.27
CA LEU A 42 -5.25 -14.59 20.51
C LEU A 42 -6.64 -15.24 20.61
N THR A 43 -6.83 -16.40 20.00
CA THR A 43 -8.11 -17.15 20.09
C THR A 43 -8.25 -17.97 21.37
N ARG A 44 -7.19 -18.22 22.13
CA ARG A 44 -7.25 -19.01 23.38
C ARG A 44 -7.82 -18.15 24.51
N GLN A 45 -8.85 -18.63 25.22
CA GLN A 45 -9.28 -17.95 26.44
C GLN A 45 -8.28 -18.16 27.58
N HIS A 46 -8.06 -17.11 28.37
CA HIS A 46 -7.27 -17.21 29.60
C HIS A 46 -7.97 -18.18 30.58
N GLY A 47 -7.29 -19.28 30.93
CA GLY A 47 -7.71 -20.19 31.99
C GLY A 47 -8.31 -21.53 31.52
N ASP A 48 -8.72 -21.66 30.26
CA ASP A 48 -9.25 -22.92 29.73
C ASP A 48 -8.61 -23.26 28.36
N HIS A 49 -7.80 -24.31 28.32
CA HIS A 49 -7.11 -24.74 27.10
C HIS A 49 -8.05 -25.39 26.07
N SER A 50 -9.30 -25.64 26.46
CA SER A 50 -10.33 -26.27 25.62
C SER A 50 -11.30 -25.27 24.98
N ALA A 51 -11.45 -24.06 25.54
CA ALA A 51 -12.32 -23.01 25.01
C ALA A 51 -11.56 -22.03 24.10
N ARG A 52 -11.76 -22.13 22.78
CA ARG A 52 -11.25 -21.15 21.81
C ARG A 52 -12.37 -20.21 21.37
N SER A 53 -12.10 -18.91 21.42
CA SER A 53 -12.96 -17.88 20.84
C SER A 53 -12.72 -17.76 19.34
N GLY A 54 -13.80 -17.63 18.56
CA GLY A 54 -13.68 -17.40 17.11
C GLY A 54 -13.11 -16.01 16.80
N LEU A 55 -12.27 -15.94 15.77
CA LEU A 55 -11.69 -14.72 15.24
C LEU A 55 -12.36 -14.35 13.91
N ALA A 56 -12.91 -13.13 13.81
CA ALA A 56 -13.40 -12.60 12.54
C ALA A 56 -12.40 -11.59 11.95
N LEU A 57 -11.92 -11.84 10.73
CA LEU A 57 -11.01 -10.97 9.99
C LEU A 57 -11.78 -10.25 8.87
N PHE A 58 -11.67 -8.91 8.82
CA PHE A 58 -12.29 -8.09 7.78
C PHE A 58 -11.23 -7.51 6.85
N VAL A 59 -11.23 -7.97 5.60
CA VAL A 59 -10.31 -7.52 4.55
C VAL A 59 -11.07 -6.68 3.54
N LYS A 60 -10.68 -5.41 3.45
CA LYS A 60 -11.24 -4.49 2.46
C LYS A 60 -10.33 -4.43 1.23
N ASN A 61 -10.93 -4.55 0.04
CA ASN A 61 -10.25 -4.44 -1.25
C ASN A 61 -9.15 -5.50 -1.43
N ALA A 62 -9.48 -6.77 -1.18
CA ALA A 62 -8.54 -7.88 -1.25
C ALA A 62 -7.86 -8.05 -2.63
N HIS A 63 -8.48 -7.52 -3.71
CA HIS A 63 -7.84 -7.44 -5.04
C HIS A 63 -6.51 -6.65 -5.06
N LYS A 64 -6.21 -5.87 -4.02
CA LYS A 64 -4.96 -5.14 -3.86
C LYS A 64 -3.91 -5.88 -3.03
N MET A 65 -4.23 -7.06 -2.52
CA MET A 65 -3.29 -7.85 -1.73
C MET A 65 -2.13 -8.33 -2.59
N ASP A 66 -0.94 -8.32 -2.03
CA ASP A 66 0.22 -8.97 -2.63
C ASP A 66 0.15 -10.50 -2.44
N SER A 67 0.98 -11.22 -3.19
CA SER A 67 1.03 -12.68 -3.15
C SER A 67 1.48 -13.24 -1.79
N ALA A 68 2.26 -12.50 -1.01
CA ALA A 68 2.66 -12.91 0.33
C ALA A 68 1.45 -12.92 1.28
N SER A 69 0.65 -11.84 1.25
CA SER A 69 -0.61 -11.72 1.98
C SER A 69 -1.58 -12.82 1.56
N MET A 70 -1.77 -13.04 0.26
CA MET A 70 -2.67 -14.10 -0.24
C MET A 70 -2.30 -15.49 0.29
N ARG A 71 -1.02 -15.84 0.33
CA ARG A 71 -0.55 -17.13 0.91
C ARG A 71 -0.84 -17.26 2.40
N LEU A 72 -0.70 -16.19 3.17
CA LEU A 72 -1.07 -16.16 4.58
C LEU A 72 -2.59 -16.41 4.73
N PHE A 73 -3.41 -15.75 3.92
CA PHE A 73 -4.87 -15.92 3.93
C PHE A 73 -5.31 -17.34 3.54
N ALA A 74 -4.67 -17.94 2.53
CA ALA A 74 -4.89 -19.34 2.17
C ALA A 74 -4.60 -20.27 3.36
N THR A 75 -3.54 -19.99 4.13
CA THR A 75 -3.23 -20.79 5.33
C THR A 75 -4.23 -20.56 6.47
N LEU A 76 -4.69 -19.31 6.64
CA LEU A 76 -5.70 -18.96 7.66
C LEU A 76 -7.08 -19.56 7.37
N ARG A 77 -7.41 -19.75 6.09
CA ARG A 77 -8.68 -20.36 5.64
C ARG A 77 -8.88 -21.76 6.23
N SER A 78 -7.80 -22.54 6.38
CA SER A 78 -7.86 -23.88 6.97
C SER A 78 -8.02 -23.89 8.50
N SER A 79 -8.06 -22.72 9.15
CA SER A 79 -8.21 -22.61 10.60
C SER A 79 -9.68 -22.69 11.02
N PRO A 80 -10.09 -23.65 11.87
CA PRO A 80 -11.49 -23.82 12.27
C PRO A 80 -12.02 -22.73 13.20
N PHE A 81 -11.16 -21.80 13.64
CA PHE A 81 -11.52 -20.71 14.55
C PHE A 81 -11.45 -19.33 13.89
N VAL A 82 -11.21 -19.26 12.58
CA VAL A 82 -11.08 -18.00 11.84
C VAL A 82 -12.18 -17.91 10.79
N VAL A 83 -12.93 -16.81 10.81
CA VAL A 83 -13.89 -16.43 9.76
C VAL A 83 -13.35 -15.21 9.03
N ILE A 84 -13.30 -15.24 7.71
CA ILE A 84 -12.72 -14.16 6.90
C ILE A 84 -13.81 -13.53 6.04
N PHE A 85 -14.01 -12.22 6.21
CA PHE A 85 -14.87 -11.39 5.38
C PHE A 85 -14.00 -10.59 4.42
N MET A 86 -14.15 -10.81 3.12
CA MET A 86 -13.35 -10.11 2.11
C MET A 86 -14.23 -9.31 1.15
N SER A 87 -13.81 -8.09 0.82
CA SER A 87 -14.38 -7.33 -0.29
C SER A 87 -13.44 -7.33 -1.50
N ILE A 88 -13.94 -7.74 -2.66
CA ILE A 88 -13.22 -7.79 -3.93
C ILE A 88 -14.01 -6.95 -4.95
N SER A 89 -13.32 -6.19 -5.79
CA SER A 89 -13.95 -5.34 -6.81
C SER A 89 -13.09 -5.35 -8.08
N GLY A 90 -13.73 -5.17 -9.25
CA GLY A 90 -13.05 -5.04 -10.53
C GLY A 90 -13.02 -6.32 -11.37
N ALA A 91 -12.48 -6.21 -12.60
CA ALA A 91 -12.45 -7.29 -13.59
C ALA A 91 -11.54 -8.46 -13.17
N GLU A 92 -10.51 -8.20 -12.36
CA GLU A 92 -9.58 -9.22 -11.84
C GLU A 92 -10.14 -10.03 -10.67
N SER A 93 -11.41 -9.77 -10.30
CA SER A 93 -12.08 -10.50 -9.23
C SER A 93 -12.21 -12.00 -9.50
N GLY A 94 -12.24 -12.44 -10.77
CA GLY A 94 -12.29 -13.85 -11.14
C GLY A 94 -11.01 -14.59 -10.76
N LEU A 95 -9.86 -14.13 -11.25
CA LEU A 95 -8.55 -14.76 -11.00
C LEU A 95 -8.22 -14.84 -9.51
N LEU A 96 -8.53 -13.78 -8.76
CA LEU A 96 -8.28 -13.77 -7.32
C LEU A 96 -9.21 -14.72 -6.57
N LEU A 97 -10.42 -14.92 -7.08
CA LEU A 97 -11.34 -15.91 -6.52
C LEU A 97 -10.85 -17.32 -6.81
N ASP A 98 -10.41 -17.61 -8.04
CA ASP A 98 -9.86 -18.90 -8.44
C ASP A 98 -8.64 -19.27 -7.57
N MET A 99 -7.77 -18.29 -7.26
CA MET A 99 -6.64 -18.49 -6.33
C MET A 99 -7.05 -18.69 -4.87
N ILE A 100 -8.21 -18.19 -4.44
CA ILE A 100 -8.70 -18.39 -3.06
C ILE A 100 -9.40 -19.74 -2.93
N THR A 101 -10.10 -20.18 -3.98
CA THR A 101 -10.94 -21.41 -3.99
C THR A 101 -10.21 -22.65 -4.50
N ASP A 102 -8.91 -22.55 -4.81
CA ASP A 102 -7.97 -23.62 -5.19
C ASP A 102 -8.40 -24.63 -6.27
N ASP A 103 -9.56 -24.46 -6.91
CA ASP A 103 -9.96 -25.17 -8.12
C ASP A 103 -11.13 -24.43 -8.76
N GLY A 104 -11.12 -24.31 -10.09
CA GLY A 104 -12.19 -23.69 -10.90
C GLY A 104 -13.52 -24.46 -10.91
N ALA A 105 -13.87 -25.14 -9.81
CA ALA A 105 -15.02 -26.04 -9.71
C ALA A 105 -15.71 -25.92 -8.34
N GLY A 106 -16.78 -25.12 -8.30
CA GLY A 106 -17.86 -25.25 -7.30
C GLY A 106 -17.70 -24.40 -6.03
N GLU A 107 -18.85 -24.07 -5.43
CA GLU A 107 -18.91 -23.49 -4.09
C GLU A 107 -18.33 -24.50 -3.09
N GLU A 108 -17.06 -24.31 -2.72
CA GLU A 108 -16.44 -25.12 -1.67
C GLU A 108 -17.15 -24.94 -0.32
N GLU A 109 -17.22 -26.03 0.45
CA GLU A 109 -17.85 -26.06 1.77
C GLU A 109 -17.21 -25.02 2.71
N GLY A 110 -18.02 -24.06 3.18
CA GLY A 110 -17.57 -22.98 4.08
C GLY A 110 -17.22 -21.64 3.40
N THR A 111 -17.28 -21.53 2.08
CA THR A 111 -17.12 -20.25 1.37
C THR A 111 -18.47 -19.70 0.90
N PHE A 112 -18.82 -18.48 1.34
CA PHE A 112 -20.05 -17.81 0.95
C PHE A 112 -19.76 -16.59 0.08
N ARG A 113 -20.36 -16.54 -1.11
CA ARG A 113 -20.20 -15.41 -2.04
C ARG A 113 -21.46 -14.55 -2.07
N LEU A 114 -21.30 -13.27 -1.74
CA LEU A 114 -22.34 -12.27 -1.93
C LEU A 114 -21.94 -11.32 -3.06
N SER A 115 -22.62 -11.43 -4.21
CA SER A 115 -22.43 -10.50 -5.33
C SER A 115 -23.23 -9.22 -5.09
N LEU A 116 -22.54 -8.09 -4.94
CA LEU A 116 -23.15 -6.78 -4.77
C LEU A 116 -23.24 -6.07 -6.13
N GLY A 117 -24.41 -6.10 -6.75
CA GLY A 117 -24.72 -5.35 -7.96
C GLY A 117 -25.21 -3.92 -7.68
N PRO A 118 -25.59 -3.17 -8.73
CA PRO A 118 -26.28 -1.91 -8.58
C PRO A 118 -27.55 -2.05 -7.75
N VAL A 119 -27.86 -1.03 -6.96
CA VAL A 119 -29.04 -1.05 -6.08
C VAL A 119 -30.30 -0.65 -6.84
N SER A 120 -31.43 -1.21 -6.43
CA SER A 120 -32.73 -0.94 -7.04
C SER A 120 -33.19 0.51 -6.85
N ARG A 121 -34.22 0.93 -7.61
CA ARG A 121 -34.88 2.23 -7.44
C ARG A 121 -35.40 2.46 -6.02
N SER A 122 -35.96 1.43 -5.38
CA SER A 122 -36.42 1.53 -3.99
C SER A 122 -35.25 1.78 -3.02
N ALA A 123 -34.12 1.09 -3.21
CA ALA A 123 -32.92 1.34 -2.43
C ALA A 123 -32.32 2.73 -2.71
N VAL A 124 -32.35 3.21 -3.96
CA VAL A 124 -31.98 4.60 -4.28
C VAL A 124 -32.88 5.61 -3.56
N ALA A 125 -34.19 5.37 -3.51
CA ALA A 125 -35.10 6.24 -2.76
C ALA A 125 -34.73 6.30 -1.26
N HIS A 126 -34.38 5.17 -0.65
CA HIS A 126 -33.89 5.13 0.73
C HIS A 126 -32.57 5.87 0.91
N ILE A 127 -31.63 5.74 -0.04
CA ILE A 127 -30.36 6.49 -0.02
C ILE A 127 -30.63 8.00 -0.08
N ILE A 128 -31.47 8.45 -1.03
CA ILE A 128 -31.83 9.87 -1.17
C ILE A 128 -32.47 10.37 0.13
N SER A 129 -33.51 9.69 0.62
CA SER A 129 -34.20 10.04 1.87
C SER A 129 -33.24 10.15 3.06
N HIS A 130 -32.33 9.18 3.22
CA HIS A 130 -31.37 9.17 4.30
C HIS A 130 -30.37 10.34 4.20
N VAL A 131 -29.86 10.60 3.00
CA VAL A 131 -28.83 11.63 2.78
C VAL A 131 -29.40 13.03 2.89
N THR A 132 -30.62 13.26 2.39
CA THR A 132 -31.29 14.57 2.45
C THR A 132 -32.12 14.74 3.72
N LYS A 133 -32.19 13.71 4.59
CA LYS A 133 -32.91 13.70 5.88
C LYS A 133 -34.41 13.98 5.76
N VAL A 134 -35.02 13.58 4.65
CA VAL A 134 -36.47 13.71 4.40
C VAL A 134 -37.19 12.38 4.63
N ALA A 135 -38.49 12.42 4.90
CA ALA A 135 -39.28 11.20 5.12
C ALA A 135 -39.53 10.41 3.82
N SER A 136 -39.71 11.09 2.69
CA SER A 136 -39.98 10.47 1.40
C SER A 136 -39.42 11.30 0.24
N VAL A 137 -39.39 10.72 -0.97
CA VAL A 137 -38.81 11.33 -2.17
C VAL A 137 -39.78 11.19 -3.33
N ALA A 138 -39.99 12.27 -4.08
CA ALA A 138 -40.84 12.25 -5.28
C ALA A 138 -40.34 11.19 -6.29
N PRO A 139 -41.22 10.36 -6.88
CA PRO A 139 -40.82 9.29 -7.81
C PRO A 139 -39.99 9.79 -9.01
N THR A 140 -40.24 11.01 -9.48
CA THR A 140 -39.50 11.64 -10.58
C THR A 140 -38.02 11.84 -10.25
N ILE A 141 -37.70 12.25 -9.02
CA ILE A 141 -36.32 12.43 -8.55
C ILE A 141 -35.65 11.06 -8.43
N VAL A 142 -36.33 10.06 -7.87
CA VAL A 142 -35.81 8.69 -7.76
C VAL A 142 -35.47 8.14 -9.15
N GLU A 143 -36.35 8.33 -10.13
CA GLU A 143 -36.15 7.85 -11.50
C GLU A 143 -34.93 8.49 -12.16
N VAL A 144 -34.81 9.81 -12.07
CA VAL A 144 -33.71 10.56 -12.67
C VAL A 144 -32.38 10.19 -12.00
N VAL A 145 -32.33 10.16 -10.66
CA VAL A 145 -31.12 9.81 -9.91
C VAL A 145 -30.73 8.37 -10.15
N HIS A 146 -31.67 7.42 -10.16
CA HIS A 146 -31.38 6.01 -10.45
C HIS A 146 -30.86 5.83 -11.88
N THR A 147 -31.52 6.44 -12.86
CA THR A 147 -31.12 6.36 -14.29
C THR A 147 -29.73 6.93 -14.48
N ARG A 148 -29.43 8.08 -13.86
CA ARG A 148 -28.13 8.72 -14.02
C ARG A 148 -27.01 8.03 -13.24
N SER A 149 -27.32 7.53 -12.04
CA SER A 149 -26.35 6.79 -11.22
C SER A 149 -26.16 5.35 -11.63
N LEU A 150 -27.03 4.81 -12.49
CA LEU A 150 -27.12 3.39 -12.82
C LEU A 150 -27.18 2.50 -11.56
N GLY A 151 -27.82 2.98 -10.49
CA GLY A 151 -27.92 2.27 -9.22
C GLY A 151 -26.60 2.21 -8.42
N VAL A 152 -25.57 3.00 -8.75
CA VAL A 152 -24.34 3.08 -7.95
C VAL A 152 -24.60 3.91 -6.69
N PRO A 153 -24.55 3.34 -5.47
CA PRO A 153 -24.98 4.04 -4.24
C PRO A 153 -24.24 5.34 -3.95
N LEU A 154 -22.93 5.33 -4.17
CA LEU A 154 -22.10 6.53 -3.98
C LEU A 154 -22.51 7.63 -4.96
N PHE A 155 -22.78 7.29 -6.23
CA PHE A 155 -23.14 8.29 -7.22
C PHE A 155 -24.55 8.82 -7.00
N ALA A 156 -25.50 7.96 -6.63
CA ALA A 156 -26.84 8.36 -6.23
C ALA A 156 -26.80 9.35 -5.05
N THR A 157 -25.93 9.11 -4.06
CA THR A 157 -25.71 10.02 -2.92
C THR A 157 -25.23 11.40 -3.38
N HIS A 158 -24.26 11.46 -4.29
CA HIS A 158 -23.73 12.73 -4.79
C HIS A 158 -24.73 13.51 -5.64
N LEU A 159 -25.47 12.84 -6.53
CA LEU A 159 -26.54 13.47 -7.31
C LEU A 159 -27.66 14.01 -6.42
N ALA A 160 -28.06 13.27 -5.38
CA ALA A 160 -29.07 13.71 -4.43
C ALA A 160 -28.65 14.98 -3.70
N LYS A 161 -27.41 15.04 -3.20
CA LYS A 161 -26.87 16.23 -2.54
C LYS A 161 -26.79 17.41 -3.50
N MET A 162 -26.28 17.19 -4.71
CA MET A 162 -26.16 18.23 -5.72
C MET A 162 -27.50 18.91 -6.02
N LEU A 163 -28.56 18.11 -6.20
CA LEU A 163 -29.91 18.61 -6.47
C LEU A 163 -30.49 19.44 -5.32
N VAL A 164 -30.08 19.17 -4.08
CA VAL A 164 -30.48 19.98 -2.92
C VAL A 164 -29.62 21.24 -2.84
N ASP A 165 -28.30 21.10 -2.99
CA ASP A 165 -27.34 22.18 -2.84
C ASP A 165 -27.48 23.26 -3.92
N ASP A 166 -27.86 22.89 -5.15
CA ASP A 166 -28.13 23.83 -6.24
C ASP A 166 -29.56 24.41 -6.20
N GLY A 167 -30.39 23.96 -5.26
CA GLY A 167 -31.77 24.39 -5.08
C GLY A 167 -32.74 23.86 -6.15
N THR A 168 -32.35 22.89 -6.96
CA THR A 168 -33.25 22.22 -7.92
C THR A 168 -34.35 21.45 -7.19
N CYS A 169 -34.01 20.85 -6.06
CA CYS A 169 -34.90 20.11 -5.18
C CYS A 169 -34.95 20.76 -3.80
N ALA A 170 -36.13 20.75 -3.19
CA ALA A 170 -36.37 21.24 -1.84
C ALA A 170 -37.32 20.30 -1.09
N GLU A 171 -37.25 20.32 0.23
CA GLU A 171 -38.23 19.62 1.05
C GLU A 171 -39.55 20.39 1.06
N VAL A 172 -40.63 19.69 0.70
CA VAL A 172 -42.01 20.19 0.79
C VAL A 172 -42.82 19.17 1.58
N HIS A 173 -43.26 19.55 2.79
CA HIS A 173 -44.03 18.69 3.69
C HIS A 173 -43.38 17.31 3.95
N GLY A 174 -42.08 17.27 4.25
CA GLY A 174 -41.36 16.00 4.50
C GLY A 174 -41.05 15.16 3.26
N THR A 175 -41.42 15.63 2.07
CA THR A 175 -41.14 14.98 0.79
C THR A 175 -40.14 15.81 -0.01
N LEU A 176 -39.03 15.22 -0.44
CA LEU A 176 -38.13 15.89 -1.38
C LEU A 176 -38.81 15.98 -2.76
N SER A 177 -38.99 17.20 -3.25
CA SER A 177 -39.65 17.51 -4.52
C SER A 177 -38.84 18.52 -5.33
N VAL A 178 -39.11 18.63 -6.63
CA VAL A 178 -38.53 19.70 -7.46
C VAL A 178 -39.03 21.04 -6.93
N ALA A 179 -38.10 21.97 -6.69
CA ALA A 179 -38.42 23.27 -6.11
C ALA A 179 -39.36 24.08 -7.05
N PRO A 180 -40.26 24.92 -6.50
CA PRO A 180 -41.15 25.74 -7.32
C PRO A 180 -40.38 26.59 -8.34
N GLY A 181 -40.82 26.56 -9.61
CA GLY A 181 -40.19 27.31 -10.69
C GLY A 181 -38.87 26.71 -11.22
N ARG A 182 -38.44 25.56 -10.71
CA ARG A 182 -37.31 24.78 -11.24
C ARG A 182 -37.81 23.63 -12.11
N THR A 183 -36.91 23.14 -12.96
CA THR A 183 -37.13 21.94 -13.78
C THR A 183 -36.01 20.95 -13.52
N LEU A 184 -36.34 19.66 -13.52
CA LEU A 184 -35.37 18.59 -13.36
C LEU A 184 -34.99 18.06 -14.74
N ASP A 185 -33.87 18.53 -15.27
CA ASP A 185 -33.32 18.09 -16.54
C ASP A 185 -32.20 17.06 -16.32
N ILE A 186 -32.42 15.82 -16.77
CA ILE A 186 -31.45 14.74 -16.67
C ILE A 186 -30.17 15.01 -17.46
N THR A 187 -30.24 15.81 -18.53
CA THR A 187 -29.09 16.13 -19.38
C THR A 187 -28.11 17.08 -18.71
N ALA A 188 -28.60 17.93 -17.80
CA ALA A 188 -27.79 18.82 -16.98
C ALA A 188 -27.04 18.06 -15.86
N LEU A 189 -27.47 16.85 -15.51
CA LEU A 189 -26.79 16.03 -14.50
C LEU A 189 -25.54 15.38 -15.09
N PRO A 190 -24.44 15.25 -14.33
CA PRO A 190 -23.23 14.58 -14.81
C PRO A 190 -23.47 13.13 -15.24
N ALA A 191 -22.80 12.70 -16.31
CA ALA A 191 -22.93 11.34 -16.86
C ALA A 191 -22.17 10.26 -16.12
N SER A 192 -21.23 10.66 -15.28
CA SER A 192 -20.37 9.76 -14.53
C SER A 192 -19.95 10.41 -13.23
N MET A 193 -19.52 9.58 -12.28
CA MET A 193 -18.87 10.06 -11.07
C MET A 193 -17.68 10.95 -11.39
N GLN A 194 -16.88 10.58 -12.40
CA GLN A 194 -15.70 11.34 -12.80
C GLN A 194 -16.08 12.75 -13.28
N GLY A 195 -17.11 12.87 -14.13
CA GLY A 195 -17.62 14.15 -14.59
C GLY A 195 -18.20 14.99 -13.45
N PHE A 196 -18.92 14.35 -12.51
CA PHE A 196 -19.42 15.01 -11.31
C PHE A 196 -18.27 15.60 -10.47
N MET A 197 -17.27 14.77 -10.15
CA MET A 197 -16.14 15.18 -9.32
C MET A 197 -15.29 16.25 -10.01
N THR A 198 -15.16 16.22 -11.34
CA THR A 198 -14.47 17.26 -12.11
C THR A 198 -15.19 18.61 -11.99
N ALA A 199 -16.50 18.63 -12.28
CA ALA A 199 -17.30 19.85 -12.15
C ALA A 199 -17.37 20.37 -10.71
N ALA A 200 -17.38 19.47 -9.72
CA ALA A 200 -17.31 19.84 -8.30
C ALA A 200 -15.95 20.44 -7.94
N PHE A 201 -14.85 19.90 -8.50
CA PHE A 201 -13.50 20.39 -8.27
C PHE A 201 -13.32 21.79 -8.86
N ASP A 202 -13.81 22.02 -10.08
CA ASP A 202 -13.70 23.31 -10.77
C ASP A 202 -14.43 24.45 -10.05
N LYS A 203 -15.47 24.12 -9.26
CA LYS A 203 -16.22 25.07 -8.43
C LYS A 203 -15.52 25.41 -7.10
N LEU A 204 -14.51 24.66 -6.70
CA LEU A 204 -13.75 24.94 -5.47
C LEU A 204 -12.94 26.23 -5.63
N SER A 205 -12.70 26.92 -4.51
CA SER A 205 -11.76 28.03 -4.48
C SER A 205 -10.35 27.57 -4.88
N ALA A 206 -9.53 28.48 -5.41
CA ALA A 206 -8.14 28.15 -5.78
C ALA A 206 -7.35 27.58 -4.59
N GLU A 207 -7.64 28.04 -3.37
CA GLU A 207 -7.06 27.52 -2.14
C GLU A 207 -7.50 26.08 -1.86
N ASP A 208 -8.80 25.80 -1.91
CA ASP A 208 -9.33 24.46 -1.65
C ASP A 208 -8.85 23.44 -2.70
N GLN A 209 -8.77 23.85 -3.98
CA GLN A 209 -8.19 23.04 -5.05
C GLN A 209 -6.73 22.70 -4.75
N PHE A 210 -5.94 23.68 -4.30
CA PHE A 210 -4.53 23.47 -3.98
C PHE A 210 -4.36 22.53 -2.78
N VAL A 211 -5.10 22.75 -1.69
CA VAL A 211 -5.10 21.89 -0.51
C VAL A 211 -5.47 20.46 -0.88
N LEU A 212 -6.50 20.27 -1.71
CA LEU A 212 -6.93 18.95 -2.13
C LEU A 212 -5.88 18.25 -3.01
N ARG A 213 -5.15 18.98 -3.87
CA ARG A 213 -4.02 18.45 -4.64
C ARG A 213 -2.89 17.98 -3.72
N LEU A 214 -2.54 18.74 -2.69
CA LEU A 214 -1.56 18.31 -1.68
C LEU A 214 -2.01 17.00 -1.01
N CYS A 215 -3.28 16.92 -0.59
CA CYS A 215 -3.82 15.70 0.02
C CYS A 215 -3.72 14.50 -0.93
N SER A 216 -3.97 14.70 -2.23
CA SER A 216 -3.96 13.61 -3.22
C SER A 216 -2.60 12.92 -3.35
N VAL A 217 -1.52 13.66 -3.12
CA VAL A 217 -0.14 13.16 -3.17
C VAL A 217 0.32 12.65 -1.79
N ALA A 218 -0.04 13.33 -0.70
CA ALA A 218 0.52 13.07 0.63
C ALA A 218 0.19 11.67 1.20
N GLY A 219 -0.95 11.08 0.83
CA GLY A 219 -1.29 9.72 1.24
C GLY A 219 -2.78 9.46 1.39
N THR A 220 -3.12 8.31 1.98
CA THR A 220 -4.52 7.87 2.18
C THR A 220 -5.19 8.54 3.37
N ILE A 221 -4.41 8.92 4.39
CA ILE A 221 -4.86 9.66 5.56
C ILE A 221 -3.91 10.84 5.75
N VAL A 222 -4.48 12.02 5.95
CA VAL A 222 -3.75 13.28 6.08
C VAL A 222 -4.18 14.02 7.34
N THR A 223 -3.25 14.74 7.97
CA THR A 223 -3.56 15.61 9.12
C THR A 223 -3.42 17.08 8.70
N SER A 224 -4.13 17.98 9.41
CA SER A 224 -3.99 19.42 9.16
C SER A 224 -2.52 19.88 9.29
N ALA A 225 -1.83 19.46 10.35
CA ALA A 225 -0.43 19.80 10.59
C ALA A 225 0.50 19.37 9.44
N MET A 226 0.28 18.16 8.89
CA MET A 226 1.05 17.69 7.74
C MET A 226 0.79 18.57 6.51
N ILE A 227 -0.46 18.89 6.20
CA ILE A 227 -0.78 19.71 5.00
C ILE A 227 -0.25 21.13 5.14
N VAL A 228 -0.25 21.72 6.34
CA VAL A 228 0.37 23.03 6.61
C VAL A 228 1.87 23.00 6.31
N GLU A 229 2.57 21.99 6.80
CA GLU A 229 4.00 21.83 6.59
C GLU A 229 4.34 21.59 5.10
N LEU A 230 3.55 20.75 4.41
CA LEU A 230 3.70 20.53 2.97
C LEU A 230 3.44 21.81 2.17
N ARG A 231 2.42 22.58 2.55
CA ARG A 231 2.11 23.87 1.92
C ARG A 231 3.29 24.82 2.02
N SER A 232 3.86 24.98 3.22
CA SER A 232 5.03 25.82 3.46
C SER A 232 6.21 25.45 2.57
N ARG A 233 6.49 24.14 2.42
CA ARG A 233 7.58 23.65 1.56
C ARG A 233 7.35 23.90 0.08
N VAL A 234 6.13 23.71 -0.40
CA VAL A 234 5.80 23.99 -1.80
C VAL A 234 5.87 25.50 -2.08
N ASP A 235 5.33 26.33 -1.18
CA ASP A 235 5.41 27.79 -1.31
C ASP A 235 6.87 28.28 -1.34
N ALA A 236 7.73 27.72 -0.48
CA ALA A 236 9.17 28.01 -0.50
C ALA A 236 9.85 27.59 -1.81
N ALA A 237 9.48 26.43 -2.37
CA ALA A 237 10.01 25.96 -3.65
C ALA A 237 9.57 26.84 -4.83
N LEU A 238 8.31 27.31 -4.83
CA LEU A 238 7.79 28.24 -5.84
C LEU A 238 8.48 29.61 -5.75
N ALA A 239 8.69 30.12 -4.52
CA ALA A 239 9.41 31.37 -4.32
C ALA A 239 10.86 31.30 -4.82
N ALA A 240 11.53 30.16 -4.66
CA ALA A 240 12.89 29.94 -5.14
C ALA A 240 13.01 29.96 -6.68
N THR A 241 11.94 29.64 -7.42
CA THR A 241 11.91 29.70 -8.88
C THR A 241 11.38 31.03 -9.43
N GLY A 242 11.09 32.00 -8.56
CA GLY A 242 10.54 33.30 -8.96
C GLY A 242 9.05 33.27 -9.36
N GLU A 243 8.35 32.17 -9.08
CA GLU A 243 6.90 32.07 -9.29
C GLU A 243 6.15 32.82 -8.18
N VAL A 244 5.10 33.57 -8.55
CA VAL A 244 4.29 34.33 -7.59
C VAL A 244 3.42 33.38 -6.78
N VAL A 245 3.70 33.28 -5.47
CA VAL A 245 2.84 32.57 -4.52
C VAL A 245 1.65 33.47 -4.19
N ALA A 246 0.43 33.05 -4.57
CA ALA A 246 -0.78 33.86 -4.45
C ALA A 246 -1.18 34.19 -2.99
N SER A 247 -0.62 33.50 -2.00
CA SER A 247 -0.69 33.78 -0.55
C SER A 247 -0.03 32.62 0.19
N THR A 248 0.82 32.89 1.19
CA THR A 248 1.22 31.86 2.17
C THR A 248 0.01 31.56 3.05
N ALA A 249 -0.58 30.38 2.88
CA ALA A 249 -1.74 30.00 3.70
C ALA A 249 -1.29 29.73 5.14
N ASP A 250 -1.90 30.41 6.11
CA ASP A 250 -1.68 30.10 7.52
C ASP A 250 -2.34 28.77 7.93
N ALA A 251 -2.00 28.28 9.12
CA ALA A 251 -2.51 27.00 9.62
C ALA A 251 -4.05 26.99 9.78
N ALA A 252 -4.65 28.15 10.06
CA ALA A 252 -6.10 28.28 10.21
C ALA A 252 -6.81 28.13 8.86
N SER A 253 -6.24 28.70 7.80
CA SER A 253 -6.78 28.64 6.45
C SER A 253 -6.74 27.23 5.86
N VAL A 254 -5.65 26.49 6.08
CA VAL A 254 -5.55 25.07 5.71
C VAL A 254 -6.58 24.22 6.45
N THR A 255 -6.73 24.44 7.75
CA THR A 255 -7.73 23.71 8.57
C THR A 255 -9.16 24.02 8.10
N ALA A 256 -9.47 25.28 7.79
CA ALA A 256 -10.75 25.67 7.24
C ALA A 256 -11.01 25.02 5.87
N SER A 257 -9.98 24.96 5.01
CA SER A 257 -10.05 24.30 3.70
C SER A 257 -10.35 22.80 3.84
N LEU A 258 -9.67 22.08 4.72
CA LEU A 258 -9.94 20.65 4.96
C LEU A 258 -11.38 20.40 5.43
N ARG A 259 -11.94 21.28 6.27
CA ARG A 259 -13.35 21.21 6.70
C ARG A 259 -14.31 21.49 5.55
N ARG A 260 -14.04 22.49 4.71
CA ARG A 260 -14.85 22.75 3.50
C ARG A 260 -14.80 21.56 2.53
N LEU A 261 -13.64 20.93 2.35
CA LEU A 261 -13.46 19.77 1.49
C LEU A 261 -14.15 18.50 2.01
N ASP A 262 -14.30 18.36 3.33
CA ASP A 262 -15.14 17.33 3.97
C ASP A 262 -16.62 17.57 3.67
N VAL A 263 -17.10 18.80 3.87
CA VAL A 263 -18.48 19.20 3.55
C VAL A 263 -18.79 19.03 2.06
N ALA A 264 -17.85 19.41 1.18
CA ALA A 264 -17.95 19.25 -0.27
C ALA A 264 -17.89 17.76 -0.71
N GLY A 265 -17.59 16.83 0.19
CA GLY A 265 -17.62 15.39 -0.06
C GLY A 265 -16.39 14.86 -0.79
N PHE A 266 -15.32 15.63 -0.92
CA PHE A 266 -14.02 15.17 -1.43
C PHE A 266 -13.24 14.42 -0.36
N LEU A 267 -13.26 14.94 0.86
CA LEU A 267 -12.63 14.33 2.03
C LEU A 267 -13.70 13.79 3.00
N ARG A 268 -13.23 13.01 3.96
CA ARG A 268 -14.00 12.53 5.10
C ARG A 268 -13.13 12.59 6.34
N HIS A 269 -13.66 13.20 7.41
CA HIS A 269 -13.01 13.15 8.72
C HIS A 269 -12.88 11.71 9.25
N VAL A 270 -11.72 11.40 9.85
CA VAL A 270 -11.38 10.08 10.38
C VAL A 270 -11.00 10.24 11.86
N SER A 271 -11.70 9.54 12.75
CA SER A 271 -11.37 9.55 14.19
C SER A 271 -10.01 8.87 14.46
N THR A 272 -9.20 9.47 15.32
CA THR A 272 -7.82 9.07 15.66
C THR A 272 -7.70 7.78 16.47
N THR A 273 -8.80 7.23 16.99
CA THR A 273 -8.84 5.87 17.57
C THR A 273 -8.54 4.77 16.55
N ARG A 274 -8.37 5.13 15.27
CA ARG A 274 -8.00 4.24 14.16
C ARG A 274 -6.55 4.40 13.69
N VAL A 275 -5.76 5.27 14.34
CA VAL A 275 -4.37 5.55 13.96
C VAL A 275 -3.47 5.01 15.05
N LEU A 276 -2.66 4.00 14.72
CA LEU A 276 -1.63 3.48 15.62
C LEU A 276 -0.66 4.61 15.97
N ARG A 277 -0.30 4.74 17.24
CA ARG A 277 0.70 5.71 17.69
C ARG A 277 1.99 4.99 18.03
N ASP A 278 3.12 5.62 17.74
CA ASP A 278 4.41 5.12 18.21
C ASP A 278 4.55 5.33 19.73
N SER A 279 5.64 4.80 20.30
CA SER A 279 6.00 4.98 21.71
C SER A 279 6.25 6.44 22.13
N HIS A 280 6.21 7.39 21.20
CA HIS A 280 6.36 8.83 21.42
C HIS A 280 5.05 9.60 21.14
N GLY A 281 3.92 8.90 20.96
CA GLY A 281 2.61 9.51 20.72
C GLY A 281 2.39 10.04 19.30
N ARG A 282 3.30 9.80 18.35
CA ARG A 282 3.19 10.22 16.95
C ARG A 282 2.30 9.26 16.18
N ALA A 283 1.45 9.79 15.32
CA ALA A 283 0.59 8.99 14.45
C ALA A 283 1.43 8.18 13.44
N ILE A 284 1.52 6.87 13.62
CA ILE A 284 1.99 5.95 12.58
C ILE A 284 0.78 5.63 11.71
N VAL A 285 0.72 6.28 10.56
CA VAL A 285 -0.27 5.98 9.52
C VAL A 285 0.24 4.79 8.70
N ARG A 286 0.14 3.56 9.22
CA ARG A 286 0.02 2.34 8.40
C ARG A 286 -0.39 1.09 9.19
N LEU A 287 -1.30 0.33 8.57
CA LEU A 287 -1.91 -0.93 8.99
C LEU A 287 -2.53 -0.97 10.41
N ALA A 288 -3.73 -0.43 10.56
CA ALA A 288 -4.63 -0.87 11.62
C ALA A 288 -5.15 -2.28 11.28
N LEU A 289 -4.36 -3.31 11.60
CA LEU A 289 -4.86 -4.67 11.74
C LEU A 289 -5.76 -4.66 12.98
N LYS A 290 -7.05 -4.35 12.79
CA LYS A 290 -8.04 -4.41 13.87
C LYS A 290 -8.39 -5.88 14.12
N VAL A 291 -7.59 -6.56 14.91
CA VAL A 291 -7.97 -7.85 15.51
C VAL A 291 -8.88 -7.55 16.70
N THR A 292 -10.17 -7.32 16.45
CA THR A 292 -11.17 -7.34 17.52
C THR A 292 -11.61 -8.76 17.75
N ALA A 293 -10.98 -9.47 18.69
CA ALA A 293 -11.54 -10.68 19.27
C ALA A 293 -12.61 -10.27 20.29
N ARG A 294 -13.90 -10.41 19.95
CA ARG A 294 -14.97 -10.36 20.95
C ARG A 294 -15.20 -11.78 21.44
N THR A 295 -14.78 -12.08 22.66
CA THR A 295 -15.19 -13.31 23.33
C THR A 295 -16.64 -13.16 23.79
N HIS A 296 -17.45 -14.22 23.63
CA HIS A 296 -18.87 -14.23 24.00
C HIS A 296 -19.14 -14.22 25.51
N SER A 297 -18.10 -14.16 26.35
CA SER A 297 -18.21 -14.39 27.80
C SER A 297 -17.53 -13.29 28.61
N GLY A 298 -18.08 -12.07 28.59
CA GLY A 298 -18.12 -11.12 29.72
C GLY A 298 -16.87 -10.79 30.56
N VAL A 299 -15.68 -11.25 30.21
CA VAL A 299 -14.41 -11.03 30.93
C VAL A 299 -13.35 -10.77 29.88
N GLY A 300 -13.13 -9.49 29.58
CA GLY A 300 -12.09 -9.05 28.67
C GLY A 300 -10.74 -9.15 29.35
N VAL A 301 -9.83 -9.94 28.77
CA VAL A 301 -8.41 -9.74 29.02
C VAL A 301 -7.97 -8.66 28.08
N ASP A 302 -7.69 -7.52 28.68
CA ASP A 302 -7.15 -6.36 28.02
C ASP A 302 -5.68 -6.63 27.67
N VAL A 303 -5.40 -6.68 26.37
CA VAL A 303 -4.03 -6.62 25.85
C VAL A 303 -3.81 -5.27 25.19
N ASP A 304 -4.45 -4.21 25.71
CA ASP A 304 -3.98 -2.83 25.55
C ASP A 304 -2.78 -2.60 26.47
N ALA A 305 -1.61 -2.98 25.98
CA ALA A 305 -0.34 -2.51 26.54
C ALA A 305 0.38 -1.58 25.57
N PHE A 306 -0.36 -0.70 24.88
CA PHE A 306 0.16 0.59 24.38
C PHE A 306 -0.97 1.63 24.37
N ALA A 307 -1.18 2.19 25.57
CA ALA A 307 -1.82 3.47 25.90
C ALA A 307 -2.90 3.99 24.94
N ASP A 308 -4.14 3.82 25.39
CA ASP A 308 -5.25 4.71 25.13
C ASP A 308 -4.87 6.14 25.58
N VAL A 309 -4.24 6.91 24.70
CA VAL A 309 -4.09 8.37 24.84
C VAL A 309 -5.03 9.04 23.85
N ALA A 310 -6.34 8.82 24.05
CA ALA A 310 -7.34 9.80 23.64
C ALA A 310 -7.32 10.97 24.63
N GLY A 311 -6.27 11.80 24.56
CA GLY A 311 -6.35 13.15 25.09
C GLY A 311 -7.36 13.98 24.29
N PRO A 312 -7.95 15.05 24.86
CA PRO A 312 -8.94 15.92 24.20
C PRO A 312 -8.44 16.70 22.97
N THR A 313 -7.24 16.40 22.47
CA THR A 313 -6.52 17.07 21.36
C THR A 313 -6.07 16.07 20.28
N ALA A 314 -6.93 15.11 19.95
CA ALA A 314 -6.72 14.27 18.76
C ALA A 314 -6.59 15.16 17.50
N PRO A 315 -5.51 15.03 16.69
CA PRO A 315 -5.40 15.81 15.46
C PRO A 315 -6.54 15.47 14.49
N ASP A 316 -7.14 16.48 13.86
CA ASP A 316 -8.14 16.30 12.80
C ASP A 316 -7.48 15.57 11.62
N CYS A 317 -7.88 14.30 11.42
CA CYS A 317 -7.44 13.45 10.31
C CYS A 317 -8.51 13.41 9.22
N TYR A 318 -8.08 13.37 7.96
CA TYR A 318 -8.94 13.30 6.79
C TYR A 318 -8.47 12.20 5.85
N SER A 319 -9.40 11.62 5.10
CA SER A 319 -9.12 10.69 4.00
C SER A 319 -10.01 11.01 2.82
N PHE A 320 -9.62 10.64 1.60
CA PHE A 320 -10.51 10.80 0.45
C PHE A 320 -11.79 9.98 0.62
N SER A 321 -12.92 10.57 0.25
CA SER A 321 -14.24 9.90 0.28
C SER A 321 -14.29 8.69 -0.64
N SER A 322 -13.51 8.71 -1.72
CA SER A 322 -13.28 7.59 -2.63
C SER A 322 -11.90 7.67 -3.30
N LEU A 323 -11.37 6.51 -3.71
CA LEU A 323 -10.10 6.46 -4.43
C LEU A 323 -10.20 7.14 -5.80
N SER A 324 -11.34 7.01 -6.49
CA SER A 324 -11.55 7.66 -7.79
C SER A 324 -11.50 9.19 -7.69
N ALA A 325 -11.96 9.76 -6.57
CA ALA A 325 -11.82 11.19 -6.31
C ALA A 325 -10.34 11.59 -6.13
N GLN A 326 -9.57 10.77 -5.41
CA GLN A 326 -8.13 10.99 -5.25
C GLN A 326 -7.40 10.90 -6.60
N GLU A 327 -7.67 9.88 -7.39
CA GLU A 327 -7.05 9.65 -8.70
C GLU A 327 -7.40 10.78 -9.68
N LEU A 328 -8.65 11.24 -9.71
CA LEU A 328 -9.05 12.39 -10.52
C LEU A 328 -8.21 13.63 -10.17
N VAL A 329 -8.15 13.97 -8.88
CA VAL A 329 -7.42 15.16 -8.42
C VAL A 329 -5.94 15.03 -8.75
N TYR A 330 -5.34 13.87 -8.46
CA TYR A 330 -3.94 13.58 -8.71
C TYR A 330 -3.57 13.66 -10.20
N ASN A 331 -4.37 13.04 -11.07
CA ASN A 331 -4.15 13.04 -12.52
C ASN A 331 -4.40 14.42 -13.16
N GLY A 332 -5.15 15.30 -12.49
CA GLY A 332 -5.37 16.68 -12.89
C GLY A 332 -4.23 17.64 -12.53
N ILE A 333 -3.20 17.19 -11.82
CA ILE A 333 -2.04 18.01 -11.46
C ILE A 333 -1.09 18.08 -12.66
N PRO A 334 -0.68 19.27 -13.13
CA PRO A 334 0.36 19.40 -14.13
C PRO A 334 1.65 18.71 -13.68
N TYR A 335 2.34 18.04 -14.61
CA TYR A 335 3.49 17.20 -14.32
C TYR A 335 4.58 17.88 -13.45
N GLU A 336 4.97 19.12 -13.77
CA GLU A 336 5.97 19.85 -12.97
C GLU A 336 5.48 20.14 -11.54
N ALA A 337 4.20 20.50 -11.38
CA ALA A 337 3.62 20.74 -10.07
C ALA A 337 3.55 19.44 -9.25
N GLN A 338 3.26 18.31 -9.91
CA GLN A 338 3.29 16.99 -9.29
C GLN A 338 4.68 16.65 -8.77
N GLN A 339 5.74 16.85 -9.57
CA GLN A 339 7.12 16.63 -9.14
C GLN A 339 7.48 17.47 -7.91
N ARG A 340 7.07 18.75 -7.88
CA ARG A 340 7.28 19.66 -6.74
C ARG A 340 6.58 19.17 -5.47
N ILE A 341 5.32 18.74 -5.57
CA ILE A 341 4.58 18.23 -4.42
C ILE A 341 5.20 16.92 -3.93
N HIS A 342 5.61 16.01 -4.82
CA HIS A 342 6.33 14.79 -4.43
C HIS A 342 7.65 15.09 -3.71
N ALA A 343 8.42 16.09 -4.17
CA ALA A 343 9.66 16.51 -3.51
C ALA A 343 9.39 17.11 -2.13
N ALA A 344 8.33 17.91 -1.97
CA ALA A 344 7.92 18.45 -0.68
C ALA A 344 7.54 17.33 0.32
N VAL A 345 6.79 16.32 -0.14
CA VAL A 345 6.44 15.16 0.69
C VAL A 345 7.68 14.34 1.06
N ALA A 346 8.56 14.06 0.10
CA ALA A 346 9.79 13.32 0.32
C ALA A 346 10.68 14.00 1.38
N SER A 347 10.92 15.31 1.20
CA SER A 347 11.70 16.13 2.13
C SER A 347 11.06 16.23 3.52
N TRP A 348 9.73 16.29 3.58
CA TRP A 348 9.01 16.26 4.85
C TRP A 348 9.22 14.93 5.58
N ILE A 349 9.10 13.80 4.89
CA ILE A 349 9.38 12.47 5.45
C ILE A 349 10.82 12.39 5.97
N ASP A 350 11.80 12.84 5.17
CA ASP A 350 13.20 12.85 5.58
C ASP A 350 13.46 13.73 6.81
N SER A 351 12.76 14.86 6.95
CA SER A 351 12.86 15.71 8.13
C SER A 351 12.25 15.08 9.38
N MET A 352 11.14 14.33 9.25
CA MET A 352 10.59 13.53 10.35
C MET A 352 11.57 12.45 10.79
N CYS A 353 12.20 11.77 9.83
CA CYS A 353 13.24 10.79 10.09
C CYS A 353 14.44 11.40 10.82
N ALA A 354 14.87 12.61 10.46
CA ALA A 354 15.99 13.31 11.10
C ALA A 354 15.65 13.83 12.50
N GLY A 355 14.38 14.15 12.77
CA GLY A 355 13.88 14.62 14.06
C GLY A 355 13.45 13.52 15.04
N ALA A 356 13.78 12.26 14.78
CA ALA A 356 13.58 11.19 15.75
C ALA A 356 14.67 11.31 16.84
N GLY A 357 14.29 11.42 18.11
CA GLY A 357 15.15 11.96 19.18
C GLY A 357 16.47 11.24 19.48
N SER A 358 16.77 10.09 18.85
CA SER A 358 18.08 9.41 18.90
C SER A 358 18.53 8.94 17.50
N PRO A 359 19.85 8.74 17.28
CA PRO A 359 20.36 8.18 16.04
C PRO A 359 19.75 6.81 15.68
N GLU A 360 19.51 5.92 16.67
CA GLU A 360 18.85 4.64 16.38
C GLU A 360 17.39 4.85 15.96
N ALA A 361 16.67 5.75 16.63
CA ALA A 361 15.29 6.05 16.27
C ALA A 361 15.18 6.64 14.85
N CYS A 362 16.13 7.49 14.45
CA CYS A 362 16.26 7.99 13.09
C CYS A 362 16.48 6.85 12.08
N ALA A 363 17.42 5.95 12.37
CA ALA A 363 17.73 4.82 11.50
C ALA A 363 16.52 3.86 11.36
N SER A 364 15.85 3.55 12.46
CA SER A 364 14.63 2.73 12.45
C SER A 364 13.52 3.37 11.62
N LEU A 365 13.24 4.66 11.83
CA LEU A 365 12.16 5.34 11.09
C LEU A 365 12.48 5.46 9.59
N ARG A 366 13.76 5.63 9.21
CA ARG A 366 14.18 5.60 7.80
C ARG A 366 13.98 4.24 7.15
N ALA A 367 14.23 3.16 7.88
CA ALA A 367 14.02 1.80 7.38
C ALA A 367 12.53 1.49 7.25
N GLU A 368 11.72 1.91 8.23
CA GLU A 368 10.26 1.75 8.24
C GLU A 368 9.59 2.48 7.08
N LEU A 369 9.97 3.73 6.83
CA LEU A 369 9.39 4.57 5.77
C LEU A 369 10.09 4.43 4.43
N LEU A 370 10.98 3.46 4.26
CA LEU A 370 11.78 3.29 3.04
C LEU A 370 10.92 3.18 1.76
N PRO A 371 9.83 2.38 1.71
CA PRO A 371 9.00 2.28 0.51
C PRO A 371 8.33 3.61 0.12
N GLU A 372 7.87 4.38 1.10
CA GLU A 372 7.24 5.68 0.94
C GLU A 372 8.26 6.71 0.44
N ARG A 373 9.45 6.73 1.05
CA ARG A 373 10.55 7.59 0.62
C ARG A 373 10.92 7.29 -0.83
N ALA A 374 11.09 6.01 -1.19
CA ALA A 374 11.38 5.59 -2.55
C ALA A 374 10.27 5.99 -3.54
N HIS A 375 9.00 5.82 -3.16
CA HIS A 375 7.85 6.20 -3.98
C HIS A 375 7.81 7.70 -4.30
N HIS A 376 8.06 8.55 -3.30
CA HIS A 376 8.04 10.00 -3.50
C HIS A 376 9.27 10.48 -4.26
N TRP A 377 10.47 10.06 -3.87
CA TRP A 377 11.71 10.46 -4.54
C TRP A 377 11.74 10.02 -6.02
N SER A 378 11.18 8.85 -6.38
CA SER A 378 11.12 8.40 -7.78
C SER A 378 10.22 9.22 -8.71
N ARG A 379 9.45 10.15 -8.15
CA ARG A 379 8.61 11.11 -8.88
C ARG A 379 9.16 12.53 -8.85
N THR A 380 10.39 12.71 -8.38
CA THR A 380 11.07 14.01 -8.36
C THR A 380 12.08 14.09 -9.51
N THR A 381 12.92 15.12 -9.49
CA THR A 381 14.06 15.28 -10.40
C THR A 381 15.39 14.83 -9.79
N ASP A 382 15.43 14.41 -8.50
CA ASP A 382 16.66 13.95 -7.86
C ASP A 382 16.91 12.47 -8.17
N VAL A 383 17.59 12.23 -9.28
CA VAL A 383 17.92 10.90 -9.78
C VAL A 383 18.75 10.11 -8.76
N ARG A 384 19.71 10.76 -8.10
CA ARG A 384 20.67 10.08 -7.23
C ARG A 384 19.97 9.53 -5.98
N GLU A 385 19.17 10.37 -5.32
CA GLU A 385 18.42 9.95 -4.13
C GLU A 385 17.36 8.91 -4.51
N ALA A 386 16.62 9.13 -5.61
CA ALA A 386 15.63 8.19 -6.12
C ALA A 386 16.22 6.80 -6.40
N THR A 387 17.35 6.73 -7.10
CA THR A 387 18.03 5.44 -7.36
C THR A 387 18.38 4.74 -6.05
N THR A 388 19.06 5.44 -5.14
CA THR A 388 19.53 4.85 -3.87
C THR A 388 18.36 4.26 -3.07
N LEU A 389 17.24 4.99 -3.00
CA LEU A 389 16.07 4.56 -2.24
C LEU A 389 15.28 3.45 -2.94
N LEU A 390 15.13 3.51 -4.27
CA LEU A 390 14.48 2.45 -5.04
C LEU A 390 15.25 1.13 -4.94
N GLU A 391 16.58 1.18 -5.05
CA GLU A 391 17.45 0.00 -4.89
C GLU A 391 17.33 -0.61 -3.51
N ALA A 392 17.36 0.22 -2.47
CA ALA A 392 17.18 -0.21 -1.09
C ALA A 392 15.77 -0.80 -0.87
N ALA A 393 14.72 -0.17 -1.40
CA ALA A 393 13.34 -0.63 -1.26
C ALA A 393 13.09 -1.94 -2.01
N ALA A 394 13.62 -2.09 -3.22
CA ALA A 394 13.55 -3.33 -3.99
C ALA A 394 14.30 -4.47 -3.27
N THR A 395 15.48 -4.17 -2.71
CA THR A 395 16.25 -5.13 -1.91
C THR A 395 15.51 -5.55 -0.64
N LEU A 396 14.86 -4.61 0.04
CA LEU A 396 14.02 -4.91 1.21
C LEU A 396 12.84 -5.81 0.81
N ALA A 397 12.14 -5.49 -0.28
CA ALA A 397 11.03 -6.28 -0.79
C ALA A 397 11.46 -7.72 -1.16
N LEU A 398 12.64 -7.87 -1.76
CA LEU A 398 13.26 -9.18 -2.02
C LEU A 398 13.50 -9.96 -0.73
N ARG A 399 14.09 -9.33 0.30
CA ARG A 399 14.33 -9.96 1.61
C ARG A 399 13.05 -10.41 2.28
N GLN A 400 11.98 -9.63 2.13
CA GLN A 400 10.64 -9.93 2.65
C GLN A 400 9.85 -10.90 1.75
N TYR A 401 10.42 -11.33 0.63
CA TYR A 401 9.76 -12.18 -0.38
C TYR A 401 8.45 -11.60 -0.93
N ALA A 402 8.35 -10.27 -0.97
CA ALA A 402 7.26 -9.51 -1.56
C ALA A 402 7.49 -9.35 -3.08
N VAL A 403 7.50 -10.48 -3.80
CA VAL A 403 7.92 -10.55 -5.22
C VAL A 403 7.22 -9.51 -6.11
N PRO A 404 5.88 -9.32 -6.09
CA PRO A 404 5.23 -8.31 -6.95
C PRO A 404 5.65 -6.87 -6.63
N VAL A 405 5.98 -6.59 -5.36
CA VAL A 405 6.49 -5.28 -4.94
C VAL A 405 7.93 -5.10 -5.42
N ALA A 406 8.77 -6.14 -5.28
CA ALA A 406 10.14 -6.13 -5.75
C ALA A 406 10.22 -5.95 -7.27
N VAL A 407 9.41 -6.68 -8.05
CA VAL A 407 9.29 -6.52 -9.51
C VAL A 407 8.92 -5.08 -9.85
N ARG A 408 7.82 -4.55 -9.28
CA ARG A 408 7.36 -3.18 -9.57
C ARG A 408 8.42 -2.11 -9.24
N LEU A 409 9.19 -2.28 -8.17
CA LEU A 409 10.25 -1.36 -7.79
C LEU A 409 11.48 -1.50 -8.70
N ALA A 410 11.86 -2.72 -9.06
CA ALA A 410 12.97 -2.98 -9.97
C ALA A 410 12.67 -2.52 -11.40
N GLU A 411 11.44 -2.68 -11.89
CA GLU A 411 10.98 -2.15 -13.17
C GLU A 411 11.14 -0.63 -13.24
N GLN A 412 10.90 0.11 -12.14
CA GLN A 412 11.14 1.55 -12.10
C GLN A 412 12.61 1.92 -12.30
N LEU A 413 13.57 1.02 -12.00
CA LEU A 413 14.99 1.25 -12.19
C LEU A 413 15.48 0.95 -13.62
N VAL A 414 14.75 0.12 -14.37
CA VAL A 414 15.18 -0.30 -15.72
C VAL A 414 14.32 0.25 -16.85
N ALA A 415 13.08 0.65 -16.59
CA ALA A 415 12.16 1.16 -17.59
C ALA A 415 12.00 2.69 -17.50
N GLU A 416 12.36 3.38 -18.58
CA GLU A 416 12.38 4.85 -18.67
C GLU A 416 10.98 5.48 -18.52
N ASP A 417 9.93 4.78 -18.95
CA ASP A 417 8.54 5.26 -18.87
C ASP A 417 7.88 5.04 -17.49
N ARG A 418 8.49 4.23 -16.61
CA ARG A 418 7.85 3.79 -15.35
C ARG A 418 8.14 4.70 -14.16
N ALA A 419 9.24 5.46 -14.21
CA ALA A 419 9.58 6.44 -13.20
C ALA A 419 9.99 7.75 -13.86
N PRO A 420 9.24 8.85 -13.65
CA PRO A 420 9.49 10.10 -14.36
C PRO A 420 10.87 10.70 -14.09
N VAL A 421 11.50 10.35 -12.96
CA VAL A 421 12.87 10.75 -12.62
C VAL A 421 13.92 10.25 -13.62
N PHE A 422 13.69 9.10 -14.27
CA PHE A 422 14.64 8.52 -15.23
C PHE A 422 14.35 8.88 -16.69
N ALA A 423 13.29 9.65 -16.97
CA ALA A 423 12.92 10.04 -18.34
C ALA A 423 13.98 10.89 -19.07
N ARG A 424 14.93 11.49 -18.33
CA ARG A 424 16.01 12.35 -18.87
C ARG A 424 17.41 11.92 -18.46
N VAL A 425 17.54 10.88 -17.63
CA VAL A 425 18.83 10.43 -17.10
C VAL A 425 18.85 8.92 -17.09
N GLU A 426 19.72 8.37 -17.93
CA GLU A 426 19.96 6.93 -17.96
C GLU A 426 20.85 6.48 -16.80
N LEU A 427 20.44 5.41 -16.12
CA LEU A 427 21.30 4.71 -15.18
C LEU A 427 22.46 4.02 -15.93
N PRO A 428 23.65 3.90 -15.29
CA PRO A 428 24.77 3.16 -15.87
C PRO A 428 24.38 1.73 -16.28
N ALA A 429 24.88 1.28 -17.43
CA ALA A 429 24.55 -0.04 -18.00
C ALA A 429 24.76 -1.20 -17.00
N ALA A 430 25.84 -1.16 -16.21
CA ALA A 430 26.10 -2.18 -15.18
C ALA A 430 24.99 -2.24 -14.11
N ARG A 431 24.46 -1.08 -13.70
CA ARG A 431 23.37 -0.99 -12.71
C ARG A 431 22.04 -1.44 -13.31
N LYS A 432 21.70 -1.00 -14.54
CA LYS A 432 20.52 -1.50 -15.27
C LYS A 432 20.59 -3.03 -15.48
N GLY A 433 21.76 -3.52 -15.88
CA GLY A 433 22.04 -4.94 -16.09
C GLY A 433 21.87 -5.78 -14.82
N PHE A 434 22.34 -5.29 -13.67
CA PHE A 434 22.11 -5.92 -12.37
C PHE A 434 20.62 -6.08 -12.06
N TRP A 435 19.82 -5.02 -12.23
CA TRP A 435 18.37 -5.08 -11.95
C TRP A 435 17.61 -5.93 -12.96
N HIS A 436 18.04 -5.97 -14.22
CA HIS A 436 17.52 -6.95 -15.18
C HIS A 436 17.81 -8.39 -14.77
N ALA A 437 19.00 -8.70 -14.24
CA ALA A 437 19.29 -10.04 -13.72
C ALA A 437 18.37 -10.41 -12.55
N ARG A 438 18.09 -9.46 -11.64
CA ARG A 438 17.14 -9.66 -10.53
C ARG A 438 15.70 -9.83 -11.00
N LEU A 439 15.26 -9.06 -11.99
CA LEU A 439 13.93 -9.25 -12.60
C LEU A 439 13.82 -10.63 -13.25
N ALA A 440 14.88 -11.11 -13.90
CA ALA A 440 14.89 -12.46 -14.47
C ALA A 440 14.69 -13.55 -13.41
N GLU A 441 15.35 -13.45 -12.26
CA GLU A 441 15.13 -14.34 -11.10
C GLU A 441 13.69 -14.27 -10.61
N LEU A 442 13.17 -13.06 -10.38
CA LEU A 442 11.83 -12.85 -9.83
C LEU A 442 10.73 -13.39 -10.74
N HIS A 443 10.87 -13.21 -12.04
CA HIS A 443 9.91 -13.76 -13.00
C HIS A 443 10.03 -15.27 -13.16
N ALA A 444 11.23 -15.84 -13.02
CA ALA A 444 11.42 -17.29 -13.01
C ALA A 444 10.76 -17.94 -11.79
N ASP A 445 10.92 -17.33 -10.61
CA ASP A 445 10.27 -17.78 -9.36
C ASP A 445 8.73 -17.63 -9.42
N GLY A 446 8.23 -16.71 -10.24
CA GLY A 446 6.80 -16.48 -10.49
C GLY A 446 6.24 -17.20 -11.72
N ASP A 447 6.93 -18.20 -12.26
CA ASP A 447 6.57 -18.99 -13.45
C ASP A 447 6.32 -18.18 -14.74
N ASN A 448 6.79 -16.91 -14.80
CA ASN A 448 6.74 -16.08 -16.00
C ASN A 448 8.02 -16.23 -16.83
N VAL A 449 8.14 -17.39 -17.49
CA VAL A 449 9.34 -17.77 -18.26
C VAL A 449 9.65 -16.78 -19.40
N VAL A 450 8.62 -16.17 -19.99
CA VAL A 450 8.81 -15.20 -21.09
C VAL A 450 9.49 -13.94 -20.59
N ALA A 451 8.94 -13.30 -19.55
CA ALA A 451 9.53 -12.11 -18.96
C ALA A 451 10.90 -12.39 -18.33
N ALA A 452 11.08 -13.56 -17.70
CA ALA A 452 12.35 -13.99 -17.17
C ALA A 452 13.45 -14.04 -18.25
N ARG A 453 13.13 -14.60 -19.43
CA ARG A 453 14.06 -14.70 -20.56
C ARG A 453 14.40 -13.33 -21.14
N GLU A 454 13.42 -12.45 -21.30
CA GLU A 454 13.63 -11.09 -21.81
C GLU A 454 14.59 -10.31 -20.92
N HIS A 455 14.34 -10.32 -19.61
CA HIS A 455 15.20 -9.65 -18.65
C HIS A 455 16.59 -10.29 -18.53
N ALA A 456 16.71 -11.62 -18.60
CA ALA A 456 18.02 -12.28 -18.63
C ALA A 456 18.84 -11.87 -19.86
N THR A 457 18.19 -11.74 -21.02
CA THR A 457 18.84 -11.29 -22.26
C THR A 457 19.34 -9.86 -22.14
N MET A 458 18.50 -8.95 -21.63
CA MET A 458 18.88 -7.55 -21.39
C MET A 458 20.04 -7.43 -20.40
N ALA A 459 20.03 -8.23 -19.32
CA ALA A 459 21.11 -8.26 -18.34
C ALA A 459 22.46 -8.65 -18.98
N LEU A 460 22.48 -9.73 -19.75
CA LEU A 460 23.69 -10.21 -20.42
C LEU A 460 24.23 -9.19 -21.44
N GLN A 461 23.35 -8.57 -22.21
CA GLN A 461 23.72 -7.51 -23.17
C GLN A 461 24.36 -6.30 -22.47
N MET A 462 23.74 -5.80 -21.39
CA MET A 462 24.24 -4.64 -20.67
C MET A 462 25.53 -4.90 -19.88
N LEU A 463 25.73 -6.15 -19.45
CA LEU A 463 26.92 -6.58 -18.70
C LEU A 463 28.04 -7.13 -19.59
N GLY A 464 27.84 -7.19 -20.91
CA GLY A 464 28.84 -7.66 -21.87
C GLY A 464 29.14 -9.16 -21.79
N ALA A 465 28.23 -9.95 -21.22
CA ALA A 465 28.40 -11.40 -21.08
C ALA A 465 27.82 -12.14 -22.31
N PRO A 466 28.45 -13.24 -22.77
CA PRO A 466 27.97 -13.98 -23.93
C PRO A 466 26.58 -14.59 -23.67
N LEU A 467 25.68 -14.49 -24.64
CA LEU A 467 24.37 -15.14 -24.60
C LEU A 467 24.56 -16.66 -24.67
N PRO A 468 24.03 -17.44 -23.70
CA PRO A 468 24.07 -18.90 -23.77
C PRO A 468 23.24 -19.41 -24.96
N ASP A 469 23.65 -20.53 -25.56
CA ASP A 469 22.89 -21.18 -26.62
C ASP A 469 21.46 -21.55 -26.18
N MET A 470 20.53 -21.60 -27.14
CA MET A 470 19.07 -21.78 -26.96
C MET A 470 18.67 -22.97 -26.06
N LEU A 471 19.49 -24.01 -25.96
CA LEU A 471 19.24 -25.20 -25.12
C LEU A 471 19.66 -25.00 -23.65
N THR A 472 20.66 -24.15 -23.39
CA THR A 472 21.19 -23.90 -22.04
C THR A 472 20.32 -22.98 -21.18
N LEU A 473 19.56 -22.05 -21.78
CA LEU A 473 18.66 -21.14 -21.05
C LEU A 473 17.51 -21.84 -20.30
N LYS A 474 17.10 -23.04 -20.72
CA LYS A 474 16.15 -23.88 -19.95
C LYS A 474 16.76 -24.48 -18.67
N SER A 475 18.09 -24.47 -18.55
CA SER A 475 18.85 -25.19 -17.50
C SER A 475 19.70 -24.28 -16.60
N VAL A 476 19.91 -23.02 -16.98
CA VAL A 476 20.57 -22.04 -16.13
C VAL A 476 19.56 -21.56 -15.11
N THR A 477 19.62 -22.12 -13.90
CA THR A 477 18.98 -21.51 -12.72
C THR A 477 19.44 -20.05 -12.65
N ALA A 478 18.51 -19.11 -12.57
CA ALA A 478 18.79 -17.67 -12.57
C ALA A 478 19.86 -17.26 -11.53
N THR A 479 20.03 -18.05 -10.47
CA THR A 479 21.13 -18.02 -9.49
C THR A 479 22.54 -18.03 -10.11
N ARG A 480 22.78 -18.79 -11.19
CA ARG A 480 24.06 -18.83 -11.92
C ARG A 480 24.31 -17.57 -12.74
N LEU A 481 23.24 -16.91 -13.21
CA LEU A 481 23.32 -15.64 -13.93
C LEU A 481 23.79 -14.53 -12.98
N VAL A 482 23.20 -14.44 -11.78
CA VAL A 482 23.61 -13.47 -10.76
C VAL A 482 25.03 -13.73 -10.25
N ALA A 483 25.44 -14.99 -10.06
CA ALA A 483 26.82 -15.31 -9.67
C ALA A 483 27.85 -14.82 -10.71
N ALA A 484 27.55 -14.96 -12.01
CA ALA A 484 28.37 -14.44 -13.11
C ALA A 484 28.34 -12.90 -13.21
N CYS A 485 27.20 -12.27 -12.90
CA CYS A 485 27.06 -10.81 -12.89
C CYS A 485 27.79 -10.17 -11.69
N CYS A 486 27.74 -10.78 -10.51
CA CYS A 486 28.47 -10.33 -9.32
C CYS A 486 29.99 -10.39 -9.50
N THR A 487 30.50 -11.36 -10.28
CA THR A 487 31.93 -11.47 -10.59
C THR A 487 32.40 -10.43 -11.61
N CYS A 488 31.59 -10.08 -12.62
CA CYS A 488 31.93 -9.03 -13.59
C CYS A 488 31.91 -7.61 -12.98
N CYS A 489 31.04 -7.35 -11.99
CA CYS A 489 31.02 -6.06 -11.28
C CYS A 489 32.19 -5.89 -10.28
N ALA A 490 32.95 -6.95 -9.97
CA ALA A 490 34.05 -6.89 -9.01
C ALA A 490 35.34 -6.23 -9.56
N GLU A 491 35.44 -6.01 -10.88
CA GLU A 491 36.65 -5.46 -11.54
C GLU A 491 36.59 -3.94 -11.79
N GLY A 492 35.52 -3.24 -11.38
CA GLY A 492 35.32 -1.79 -11.55
C GLY A 492 35.20 -1.04 -10.22
N SER A 493 35.98 0.03 -10.07
CA SER A 493 36.21 0.80 -8.85
C SER A 493 35.01 1.64 -8.40
N ASP A 494 34.20 1.10 -7.48
CA ASP A 494 33.73 1.84 -6.29
C ASP A 494 33.31 0.84 -5.19
N MET A 495 34.31 0.40 -4.43
CA MET A 495 34.38 -0.93 -3.80
C MET A 495 34.20 -0.87 -2.26
N LYS A 496 33.23 -0.10 -1.76
CA LYS A 496 32.89 -0.06 -0.32
C LYS A 496 31.54 -0.67 0.04
N LEU A 497 30.62 -0.87 -0.91
CA LEU A 497 29.29 -1.43 -0.62
C LEU A 497 29.20 -2.95 -0.85
N ALA A 498 29.98 -3.50 -1.79
CA ALA A 498 29.98 -4.93 -2.09
C ALA A 498 30.85 -5.76 -1.13
N ARG A 499 31.93 -5.18 -0.58
CA ARG A 499 32.86 -5.87 0.34
C ARG A 499 32.21 -6.20 1.70
N ALA A 500 31.23 -5.41 2.13
CA ALA A 500 30.47 -5.67 3.34
C ALA A 500 29.42 -6.80 3.19
N VAL A 501 29.12 -7.22 1.95
CA VAL A 501 28.15 -8.29 1.65
C VAL A 501 28.86 -9.59 1.27
N GLY A 502 30.06 -9.52 0.69
CA GLY A 502 30.87 -10.69 0.33
C GLY A 502 31.50 -11.43 1.53
N ASP A 503 32.01 -10.70 2.53
CA ASP A 503 32.68 -11.31 3.69
C ASP A 503 31.72 -12.11 4.61
N ALA A 504 30.40 -12.07 4.36
CA ALA A 504 29.38 -12.83 5.09
C ALA A 504 28.96 -14.14 4.39
N VAL A 505 29.39 -14.39 3.15
CA VAL A 505 28.95 -15.56 2.36
C VAL A 505 29.97 -16.71 2.37
N ASP A 506 31.26 -16.45 2.58
CA ASP A 506 32.32 -17.47 2.49
C ASP A 506 32.70 -18.15 3.82
N GLY A 507 31.96 -17.89 4.91
CA GLY A 507 32.24 -18.49 6.24
C GLY A 507 31.62 -19.86 6.52
N ALA A 508 30.82 -20.43 5.60
CA ALA A 508 30.02 -21.63 5.89
C ALA A 508 30.08 -22.72 4.81
N ALA A 509 31.23 -22.86 4.15
CA ALA A 509 31.50 -23.96 3.22
C ALA A 509 32.82 -24.68 3.57
N ASP A 510 33.04 -25.04 4.84
CA ASP A 510 34.11 -25.98 5.18
C ASP A 510 33.77 -26.79 6.44
N ALA A 511 33.11 -27.94 6.24
CA ALA A 511 33.18 -29.12 7.12
C ALA A 511 32.34 -30.28 6.55
N ARG A 512 32.89 -31.04 5.58
CA ARG A 512 32.57 -32.47 5.42
C ARG A 512 33.86 -33.28 5.29
N ALA A 513 34.16 -33.95 6.42
CA ALA A 513 34.86 -35.22 6.64
C ALA A 513 36.00 -35.66 5.68
N PRO A 514 37.20 -35.97 6.22
CA PRO A 514 38.16 -36.83 5.53
C PRO A 514 37.90 -38.31 5.82
N SER A 515 37.81 -39.10 4.76
CA SER A 515 37.76 -40.57 4.77
C SER A 515 39.16 -41.16 4.61
N HIS A 516 39.75 -41.68 5.68
CA HIS A 516 40.85 -42.67 5.67
C HIS A 516 40.52 -43.61 6.87
N GLY A 517 40.20 -44.90 6.74
CA GLY A 517 40.87 -45.93 5.95
C GLY A 517 42.06 -46.49 6.73
N ARG A 518 41.82 -47.27 7.82
CA ARG A 518 42.80 -48.22 8.37
C ARG A 518 42.12 -49.37 9.11
N SER A 519 42.59 -50.57 8.77
CA SER A 519 42.23 -51.90 9.24
C SER A 519 42.49 -52.13 10.72
N ILE A 520 41.61 -52.89 11.38
CA ILE A 520 41.98 -53.70 12.56
C ILE A 520 41.28 -55.05 12.40
N ASP A 521 42.08 -56.08 12.12
CA ASP A 521 41.76 -57.48 12.35
C ASP A 521 41.93 -57.81 13.84
N GLU A 522 41.14 -58.81 14.23
CA GLU A 522 41.07 -59.62 15.46
C GLU A 522 42.33 -59.75 16.34
N ALA A 523 42.14 -59.68 17.66
CA ALA A 523 42.61 -60.70 18.63
C ALA A 523 42.14 -60.37 20.07
N ASP A 524 41.24 -61.22 20.58
CA ASP A 524 41.31 -61.95 21.86
C ASP A 524 41.68 -61.28 23.21
N GLN A 525 40.84 -61.66 24.18
CA GLN A 525 41.12 -62.07 25.57
C GLN A 525 41.06 -61.06 26.73
N GLU A 526 40.29 -61.54 27.72
CA GLU A 526 40.10 -61.16 29.14
C GLU A 526 39.20 -59.98 29.52
#